data_AF-A0A7C4A9R5-F1
#
_entry.id   AF-A0A7C4A9R5-F1
#
_cell.length_a   1.000
_cell.length_b   1.000
_cell.length_c   1.000
_cell.angle_alpha   90.00
_cell.angle_beta   90.00
_cell.angle_gamma   90.00
#
_symmetry.space_group_name_H-M   'P 1'
#
loop_
_entity.id
_entity.type
_entity.pdbx_description
1 polymer ?
#
loop_
_entity_poly.entity_id
_entity_poly.type
_entity_poly.pdbx_seq_one_letter_code
_entity_poly.pdbx_strand_id
1 'polypeptide(L)' 'MIYHLLVPFAAQLSALNVFRYITFRAIYAFTTALIIAIVFGPRLIRWLTKVKCGQYIHEDV' A
#
# COMPACT_ATOMS: atom_id res chain seq x y z
N MET A 1 -31.10 -12.41 18.38
CA MET A 1 -31.10 -11.29 19.35
C MET A 1 -29.70 -10.89 19.88
N ILE A 2 -28.59 -11.38 19.29
CA ILE A 2 -27.21 -10.91 19.60
C ILE A 2 -26.85 -9.62 18.85
N TYR A 3 -27.56 -9.31 17.76
CA TYR A 3 -27.30 -8.14 16.92
C TYR A 3 -27.51 -6.79 17.62
N HIS A 4 -28.40 -6.68 18.62
CA HIS A 4 -28.62 -5.42 19.34
C HIS A 4 -27.52 -5.07 20.36
N LEU A 5 -26.67 -6.03 20.72
CA LEU A 5 -25.58 -5.83 21.71
C LEU A 5 -24.28 -5.34 21.05
N LEU A 6 -24.01 -5.73 19.80
CA LEU A 6 -22.81 -5.30 19.04
C LEU A 6 -22.98 -3.96 18.32
N VAL A 7 -24.22 -3.61 17.95
CA VAL A 7 -24.54 -2.42 17.14
C VAL A 7 -24.27 -1.08 17.84
N PRO A 8 -24.51 -0.87 19.15
CA PRO A 8 -24.21 0.41 19.79
C PRO A 8 -22.71 0.62 20.07
N PHE A 9 -21.94 -0.46 20.28
CA PHE A 9 -20.48 -0.36 20.47
C PHE A 9 -19.73 -0.05 19.16
N ALA A 10 -20.28 -0.47 18.02
CA ALA A 10 -19.79 -0.07 16.70
C ALA A 10 -20.06 1.41 16.37
N ALA A 11 -21.00 2.06 17.07
CA ALA A 11 -21.36 3.46 16.85
C ALA A 11 -20.47 4.46 17.62
N GLN A 12 -19.67 4.01 18.58
CA GLN A 12 -18.91 4.89 19.50
C GLN A 12 -17.51 5.27 19.01
N LEU A 13 -16.99 4.61 17.98
CA LEU A 13 -15.75 5.02 17.36
C LEU A 13 -16.09 5.90 16.15
N SER A 14 -16.26 7.20 16.38
CA SER A 14 -16.37 8.20 15.31
C SER A 14 -15.20 8.08 14.30
N ALA A 15 -14.03 7.64 14.77
CA ALA A 15 -12.88 7.26 13.96
C ALA A 15 -13.14 6.08 13.00
N LEU A 16 -14.02 5.13 13.34
CA LEU A 16 -14.40 4.03 12.45
C LEU A 16 -15.32 4.47 11.29
N ASN A 17 -16.06 5.57 11.46
CA ASN A 17 -16.89 6.13 10.38
C ASN A 17 -16.04 6.76 9.25
N VAL A 18 -14.78 7.12 9.55
CA VAL A 18 -13.83 7.64 8.56
C VAL A 18 -13.51 6.60 7.48
N PHE A 19 -13.51 5.31 7.81
CA PHE A 19 -13.28 4.22 6.86
C PHE A 19 -14.46 3.96 5.89
N ARG A 20 -15.65 4.51 6.16
CA ARG A 20 -16.79 4.47 5.21
C ARG A 20 -16.60 5.41 4.03
N TYR A 21 -15.71 6.40 4.14
CA TYR A 21 -15.43 7.32 3.04
C TYR A 21 -14.44 6.71 2.07
N ILE A 22 -14.84 6.60 0.81
CA ILE A 22 -14.00 6.09 -0.30
C ILE A 22 -12.71 6.91 -0.43
N THR A 23 -12.78 8.23 -0.19
CA THR A 23 -11.64 9.14 -0.24
C THR A 23 -10.56 8.78 0.79
N PHE A 24 -10.95 8.51 2.04
CA PHE A 24 -10.01 8.08 3.07
C PHE A 24 -9.36 6.75 2.71
N ARG A 25 -10.14 5.85 2.09
CA ARG A 25 -9.61 4.58 1.58
C ARG A 25 -8.56 4.74 0.50
N ALA A 26 -8.84 5.59 -0.48
CA ALA A 26 -7.89 5.87 -1.54
C ALA A 26 -6.60 6.51 -1.00
N ILE A 27 -6.71 7.46 -0.07
CA ILE A 27 -5.55 8.16 0.50
C ILE A 27 -4.67 7.19 1.30
N TYR A 28 -5.22 6.40 2.22
CA TYR A 28 -4.38 5.46 2.96
C TYR A 28 -3.77 4.39 2.06
N ALA A 29 -4.48 3.92 1.04
CA ALA A 29 -3.95 2.96 0.06
C ALA A 29 -2.79 3.57 -0.73
N PHE A 30 -2.93 4.83 -1.16
CA PHE A 30 -1.86 5.56 -1.82
C PHE A 30 -0.65 5.80 -0.91
N THR A 31 -0.87 6.29 0.32
CA THR A 31 0.20 6.54 1.28
C THR A 31 0.96 5.25 1.62
N THR A 32 0.25 4.15 1.86
CA THR A 32 0.89 2.85 2.13
C THR A 32 1.64 2.32 0.92
N ALA A 33 1.07 2.41 -0.28
CA ALA A 33 1.75 2.03 -1.52
C ALA A 33 3.02 2.87 -1.75
N LEU A 34 2.99 4.18 -1.47
CA LEU A 34 4.14 5.05 -1.58
C LEU A 34 5.26 4.66 -0.60
N ILE A 35 4.92 4.41 0.66
CA ILE A 35 5.89 3.95 1.67
C ILE A 35 6.51 2.63 1.24
N ILE A 36 5.70 1.68 0.80
CA ILE A 36 6.17 0.38 0.30
C ILE A 36 7.08 0.57 -0.92
N ALA A 37 6.70 1.41 -1.88
CA ALA A 37 7.49 1.67 -3.08
C ALA A 37 8.86 2.29 -2.76
N ILE A 38 8.93 3.20 -1.79
CA ILE A 38 10.21 3.81 -1.37
C ILE A 38 11.10 2.79 -0.65
N VAL A 39 10.53 1.97 0.23
CA VAL A 39 11.29 0.98 1.01
C VAL A 39 11.72 -0.21 0.15
N PHE A 40 10.82 -0.76 -0.65
CA PHE A 40 11.06 -1.95 -1.48
C PHE A 40 11.63 -1.62 -2.85
N GLY A 41 11.44 -0.40 -3.36
CA GLY A 41 11.97 0.08 -4.63
C GLY A 41 13.46 -0.21 -4.85
N PRO A 42 14.38 0.21 -3.96
CA PRO A 42 15.81 -0.06 -4.16
C PRO A 42 16.15 -1.55 -4.12
N ARG A 43 15.42 -2.34 -3.31
CA ARG A 43 15.61 -3.78 -3.24
C ARG A 43 15.15 -4.47 -4.52
N LEU A 44 14.02 -4.03 -5.09
CA LEU A 44 13.48 -4.51 -6.36
C LEU A 44 14.40 -4.17 -7.51
N ILE A 45 14.88 -2.92 -7.61
CA ILE A 45 15.81 -2.49 -8.67
C ILE A 45 17.10 -3.32 -8.61
N ARG A 46 17.72 -3.47 -7.42
CA ARG A 46 18.92 -4.30 -7.28
C ARG A 46 18.68 -5.76 -7.65
N TRP A 47 17.50 -6.30 -7.35
CA TRP A 47 17.14 -7.66 -7.74
C TRP A 47 16.99 -7.78 -9.26
N LEU A 48 16.30 -6.85 -9.91
CA LEU A 48 16.16 -6.80 -11.38
C LEU A 48 17.52 -6.65 -12.08
N THR A 49 18.43 -5.83 -11.53
CA THR A 49 19.81 -5.71 -12.03
C THR A 49 20.57 -7.03 -11.90
N LYS A 50 20.39 -7.78 -10.80
CA LYS A 50 21.02 -9.10 -10.60
C LYS A 50 20.50 -10.17 -11.56
N VAL A 51 19.20 -10.12 -11.89
CA VAL A 51 18.58 -11.02 -12.88
C VAL A 51 19.03 -10.68 -14.31
N LYS A 52 19.81 -9.60 -14.50
CA LYS A 52 20.29 -9.12 -15.80
C LYS A 52 19.15 -8.99 -16.82
N CYS A 53 18.02 -8.40 -16.40
CA CYS A 53 16.97 -7.92 -17.31
C CYS A 53 17.36 -6.58 -17.98
N GLY A 54 18.65 -6.42 -18.31
CA GLY A 54 19.20 -5.23 -18.93
C GLY A 54 20.23 -5.68 -19.96
N GLN A 55 20.02 -5.27 -21.20
CA GLN A 55 20.90 -5.53 -22.34
C GLN A 55 22.38 -5.34 -21.97
N TYR A 56 23.21 -6.22 -22.52
CA TYR A 56 24.65 -6.00 -22.59
C TYR A 56 24.87 -4.72 -23.40
N ILE A 57 25.30 -3.65 -22.75
CA ILE A 57 25.72 -2.43 -23.46
C ILE A 57 27.06 -2.82 -24.11
N HIS A 58 27.01 -3.14 -25.40
CA HIS A 58 28.21 -3.27 -26.21
C HIS A 58 28.67 -1.84 -26.49
N GLU A 59 29.70 -1.40 -25.79
CA GLU A 59 30.44 -0.20 -26.18
C GLU A 59 31.30 -0.63 -27.37
N ASP A 60 30.78 -0.45 -28.58
CA ASP A 60 31.57 -0.56 -29.81
C ASP A 60 32.59 0.60 -29.79
N VAL A 61 33.85 0.23 -29.56
CA VAL A 61 35.04 1.09 -29.60
C VAL A 61 35.35 1.60 -31.01
#